data_AF-A0A6G0W916-F1
#
_entry.id   AF-A0A6G0W916-F1
#
_cell.length_a   1.000
_cell.length_b   1.000
_cell.length_c   1.000
_cell.angle_alpha   90.00
_cell.angle_beta   90.00
_cell.angle_gamma   90.00
#
_symmetry.space_group_name_H-M   'P 1'
#
loop_
_entity.id
_entity.type
_entity.pdbx_description
1 polymer ?
#
loop_
_entity_poly.entity_id
_entity_poly.type
_entity_poly.pdbx_seq_one_letter_code
_entity_poly.pdbx_strand_id
1 'polypeptide(L)'
;MDDVFNPDLMGTSLLNVLIARCPVRDGIPVELLVPFKDLYSITILFSNMTQWPAPGTSKLPDSLSMLSIRYSNLTTIPDIVCGSHVPSNLDTLHIEGAPGLSSVPLSCINAWTSLSILALPTLNLTEIPDAIVALPSPLR
;
A
#
# COMPACT_ATOMS: atom_id res chain seq x y z
N MET A 1 -7.36 -8.84 -14.25
CA MET A 1 -7.13 -7.41 -13.89
C MET A 1 -6.19 -6.76 -14.88
N ASP A 2 -5.34 -7.56 -15.51
CA ASP A 2 -4.28 -7.15 -16.42
C ASP A 2 -4.76 -6.31 -17.62
N ASP A 3 -5.96 -6.59 -18.16
CA ASP A 3 -6.53 -5.82 -19.28
C ASP A 3 -7.09 -4.45 -18.87
N VAL A 4 -7.28 -4.19 -17.57
CA VAL A 4 -7.88 -2.95 -17.08
C VAL A 4 -6.84 -1.84 -17.02
N PHE A 5 -5.62 -2.13 -16.55
CA PHE A 5 -4.52 -1.15 -16.49
C PHE A 5 -3.71 -1.12 -17.78
N ASN A 6 -4.38 -0.80 -18.89
CA ASN A 6 -3.72 -0.60 -20.18
C ASN A 6 -3.57 0.90 -20.49
N PRO A 7 -2.35 1.46 -20.57
CA PRO A 7 -2.11 2.85 -20.94
C PRO A 7 -2.70 3.23 -22.30
N ASP A 8 -2.80 2.28 -23.24
CA ASP A 8 -3.40 2.53 -24.56
C ASP A 8 -4.91 2.76 -24.47
N LEU A 9 -5.56 2.27 -23.41
CA LEU A 9 -6.98 2.45 -23.14
C LEU A 9 -7.25 3.62 -22.18
N MET A 10 -6.35 3.86 -21.22
CA MET A 10 -6.54 4.81 -20.13
C MET A 10 -5.80 6.16 -20.31
N GLY A 11 -4.87 6.23 -21.26
CA GLY A 11 -3.89 7.31 -21.34
C GLY A 11 -2.88 7.24 -20.20
N THR A 12 -1.91 8.17 -20.18
CA THR A 12 -0.83 8.17 -19.17
C THR A 12 -1.10 9.09 -17.98
N SER A 13 -2.19 9.87 -18.01
CA SER A 13 -2.54 10.87 -16.99
C SER A 13 -3.38 10.32 -15.83
N LEU A 14 -3.25 9.03 -15.54
CA LEU A 14 -3.99 8.39 -14.46
C LEU A 14 -3.50 8.91 -13.10
N LEU A 15 -4.32 9.73 -12.45
CA LEU A 15 -4.00 10.35 -11.17
C LEU A 15 -4.39 9.49 -9.97
N ASN A 16 -5.53 8.79 -10.03
CA ASN A 16 -6.06 8.03 -8.90
C ASN A 16 -6.62 6.69 -9.36
N VAL A 17 -6.39 5.66 -8.58
CA VAL A 17 -6.92 4.31 -8.79
C VAL A 17 -7.82 3.93 -7.63
N LEU A 18 -9.07 3.57 -7.94
CA LEU A 18 -10.00 2.97 -6.98
C LEU A 18 -10.40 1.59 -7.48
N ILE A 19 -10.05 0.57 -6.71
CA ILE A 19 -10.52 -0.81 -6.89
C ILE A 19 -11.47 -1.11 -5.75
N ALA A 20 -12.76 -1.23 -6.04
CA ALA A 20 -13.78 -1.49 -5.04
C ALA A 20 -14.57 -2.74 -5.39
N ARG A 21 -14.73 -3.67 -4.43
CA ARG A 21 -15.55 -4.88 -4.60
C ARG A 21 -15.10 -5.79 -5.75
N CYS A 22 -13.79 -5.80 -6.02
CA CYS A 22 -13.18 -6.68 -7.01
C CYS A 22 -12.41 -7.84 -6.35
N PRO A 23 -12.33 -9.02 -6.98
CA PRO A 23 -11.60 -10.16 -6.47
C PRO A 23 -10.08 -10.03 -6.69
N VAL A 24 -9.47 -8.99 -6.12
CA VAL A 24 -8.03 -8.74 -6.19
C VAL A 24 -7.35 -9.40 -5.01
N ARG A 25 -6.76 -10.58 -5.24
CA ARG A 25 -6.09 -11.36 -4.18
C ARG A 25 -4.68 -10.88 -3.86
N ASP A 26 -3.92 -10.50 -4.89
CA ASP A 26 -2.47 -10.27 -4.82
C ASP A 26 -2.07 -8.82 -5.13
N GLY A 27 -3.04 -7.89 -5.06
CA GLY A 27 -2.83 -6.48 -5.39
C GLY A 27 -2.77 -6.19 -6.89
N ILE A 28 -2.27 -5.00 -7.22
CA ILE A 28 -2.03 -4.60 -8.61
C ILE A 28 -0.60 -4.99 -8.99
N PRO A 29 -0.38 -5.72 -10.09
CA PRO A 29 0.96 -5.97 -10.58
C PRO A 29 1.70 -4.64 -10.83
N VAL A 30 2.85 -4.47 -10.21
CA VAL A 30 3.57 -3.18 -10.13
C VAL A 30 4.01 -2.70 -11.51
N GLU A 31 4.34 -3.63 -12.39
CA GLU A 31 4.67 -3.41 -13.79
C GLU A 31 3.56 -2.65 -14.56
N LEU A 32 2.29 -2.86 -14.19
CA LEU A 32 1.16 -2.16 -14.80
C LEU A 32 1.06 -0.71 -14.30
N LEU A 33 1.68 -0.38 -13.17
CA LEU A 33 1.69 0.98 -12.61
C LEU A 33 2.82 1.84 -13.19
N VAL A 34 3.89 1.23 -13.73
CA VAL A 34 5.08 1.91 -14.26
C VAL A 34 4.79 3.03 -15.27
N PRO A 35 3.80 2.91 -16.18
CA PRO A 35 3.52 3.94 -17.18
C PRO A 35 2.89 5.22 -16.60
N PHE A 36 2.22 5.14 -15.45
CA PHE A 36 1.44 6.25 -14.89
C PHE A 36 2.32 7.13 -13.99
N LYS A 37 3.04 8.07 -14.61
CA LYS A 37 4.02 8.95 -13.93
C LYS A 37 3.40 9.97 -12.98
N ASP A 38 2.10 10.20 -13.11
CA ASP A 38 1.34 11.14 -12.28
C ASP A 38 0.43 10.41 -11.29
N LEU A 39 0.60 9.09 -11.09
CA LEU A 39 -0.26 8.32 -10.19
C LEU A 39 -0.03 8.77 -8.74
N TYR A 40 -1.01 9.48 -8.20
CA TYR A 40 -0.97 10.10 -6.88
C TYR A 40 -1.54 9.19 -5.79
N SER A 41 -2.64 8.46 -6.07
CA SER A 41 -3.23 7.57 -5.08
C SER A 41 -3.73 6.23 -5.61
N ILE A 42 -3.65 5.21 -4.75
CA ILE A 42 -4.27 3.90 -4.95
C ILE A 42 -5.12 3.58 -3.73
N THR A 43 -6.38 3.20 -3.98
CA THR A 43 -7.31 2.70 -2.96
C THR A 43 -7.86 1.36 -3.38
N ILE A 44 -7.67 0.34 -2.55
CA ILE A 44 -8.28 -0.98 -2.66
C ILE A 44 -9.27 -1.15 -1.51
N LEU A 45 -10.54 -1.36 -1.84
CA LEU A 45 -11.65 -1.31 -0.89
C LEU A 45 -12.58 -2.52 -1.05
N PHE A 46 -12.96 -3.17 0.05
CA PHE A 46 -13.85 -4.35 0.04
C PHE A 46 -13.35 -5.44 -0.93
N SER A 47 -12.13 -5.92 -0.71
CA SER A 47 -11.49 -6.91 -1.59
C SER A 47 -11.27 -8.23 -0.86
N ASN A 48 -11.02 -9.30 -1.62
CA ASN A 48 -10.56 -10.57 -1.07
C ASN A 48 -9.03 -10.65 -0.96
N MET A 49 -8.35 -9.50 -0.91
CA MET A 49 -6.90 -9.38 -0.91
C MET A 49 -6.29 -10.08 0.29
N THR A 50 -5.29 -10.93 0.02
CA THR A 50 -4.56 -11.70 1.05
C THR A 50 -3.09 -11.35 1.11
N GLN A 51 -2.54 -10.75 0.04
CA GLN A 51 -1.14 -10.34 -0.05
C GLN A 51 -0.95 -9.26 -1.11
N TRP A 52 0.21 -8.62 -1.10
CA TRP A 52 0.74 -7.85 -2.24
C TRP A 52 2.24 -8.08 -2.27
N PRO A 53 2.72 -9.05 -3.08
CA PRO A 53 4.13 -9.40 -3.10
C PRO A 53 4.95 -8.28 -3.74
N ALA A 54 6.23 -8.23 -3.39
CA ALA A 54 7.20 -7.31 -3.96
C ALA A 54 8.37 -8.08 -4.58
N PRO A 55 8.20 -8.69 -5.76
CA PRO A 55 9.22 -9.53 -6.36
C PRO A 55 10.42 -8.69 -6.82
N GLY A 56 11.64 -9.18 -6.50
CA GLY A 56 12.89 -8.60 -7.00
C GLY A 56 13.08 -7.13 -6.59
N THR A 57 13.22 -6.25 -7.57
CA THR A 57 13.43 -4.81 -7.37
C THR A 57 12.18 -3.97 -7.63
N SER A 58 11.00 -4.60 -7.73
CA SER A 58 9.74 -3.91 -7.98
C SER A 58 9.42 -2.93 -6.86
N LYS A 59 9.02 -1.70 -7.20
CA LYS A 59 8.64 -0.66 -6.23
C LYS A 59 7.39 0.07 -6.72
N LEU A 60 6.61 0.62 -5.79
CA LEU A 60 5.50 1.50 -6.18
C LEU A 60 6.03 2.74 -6.93
N PRO A 61 5.22 3.37 -7.80
CA PRO A 61 5.64 4.56 -8.52
C PRO A 61 6.10 5.68 -7.57
N ASP A 62 7.18 6.38 -7.94
CA ASP A 62 7.71 7.49 -7.13
C ASP A 62 6.73 8.67 -7.01
N SER A 63 5.70 8.74 -7.86
CA SER A 63 4.63 9.74 -7.77
C SER A 63 3.58 9.43 -6.69
N LEU A 64 3.54 8.20 -6.18
CA LEU A 64 2.49 7.76 -5.27
C LEU A 64 2.65 8.40 -3.90
N SER A 65 1.63 9.14 -3.47
CA SER A 65 1.60 9.84 -2.19
C SER A 65 0.65 9.18 -1.19
N MET A 66 -0.42 8.54 -1.67
CA MET A 66 -1.40 7.87 -0.80
C MET A 66 -1.68 6.44 -1.24
N LEU A 67 -1.56 5.50 -0.30
CA LEU A 67 -1.97 4.11 -0.48
C LEU A 67 -2.96 3.70 0.61
N SER A 68 -4.10 3.17 0.20
CA SER A 68 -5.13 2.67 1.10
C SER A 68 -5.58 1.26 0.73
N ILE A 69 -5.57 0.35 1.71
CA ILE A 69 -6.08 -1.02 1.60
C ILE A 69 -7.07 -1.23 2.74
N ARG A 70 -8.36 -1.33 2.42
CA ARG A 70 -9.43 -1.27 3.41
C ARG A 70 -10.41 -2.42 3.23
N TYR A 71 -10.80 -3.03 4.34
CA TYR A 71 -11.73 -4.17 4.40
C TYR A 71 -11.28 -5.30 3.47
N SER A 72 -10.19 -5.96 3.87
CA SER A 72 -9.53 -7.02 3.12
C SER A 72 -9.36 -8.28 3.97
N ASN A 73 -8.85 -9.35 3.34
CA ASN A 73 -8.54 -10.61 4.02
C ASN A 73 -7.05 -10.74 4.35
N LEU A 74 -6.33 -9.61 4.48
CA LEU A 74 -4.91 -9.61 4.82
C LEU A 74 -4.70 -10.27 6.19
N THR A 75 -3.74 -11.19 6.24
CA THR A 75 -3.25 -11.80 7.48
C THR A 75 -1.89 -11.24 7.91
N THR A 76 -1.21 -10.54 7.00
CA THR A 76 0.07 -9.87 7.22
C THR A 76 0.07 -8.53 6.49
N ILE A 77 0.98 -7.63 6.90
CA ILE A 77 1.27 -6.42 6.13
C ILE A 77 1.82 -6.83 4.75
N PRO A 78 1.36 -6.23 3.63
CA PRO A 78 1.87 -6.58 2.31
C PRO A 78 3.33 -6.18 2.10
N ASP A 79 4.11 -7.02 1.43
CA ASP A 79 5.55 -6.79 1.18
C ASP A 79 5.80 -5.50 0.39
N ILE A 80 4.89 -5.12 -0.51
CA ILE A 80 5.03 -3.92 -1.35
C ILE A 80 5.09 -2.62 -0.53
N VAL A 81 4.60 -2.64 0.71
CA VAL A 81 4.65 -1.50 1.63
C VAL A 81 5.76 -1.65 2.68
N CYS A 82 6.77 -2.49 2.43
CA CYS A 82 7.88 -2.72 3.34
C CYS A 82 9.24 -2.63 2.61
N GLY A 83 10.32 -2.47 3.38
CA GLY A 83 11.68 -2.43 2.83
C GLY A 83 11.89 -1.37 1.75
N SER A 84 12.66 -1.72 0.71
CA SER A 84 13.01 -0.81 -0.40
C SER A 84 11.91 -0.62 -1.45
N HIS A 85 10.73 -1.21 -1.25
CA HIS A 85 9.62 -1.16 -2.20
C HIS A 85 8.75 0.09 -2.03
N VAL A 86 8.89 0.76 -0.88
CA VAL A 86 8.19 1.99 -0.52
C VAL A 86 8.88 3.20 -1.17
N PRO A 87 8.19 4.01 -1.96
CA PRO A 87 8.75 5.22 -2.55
C PRO A 87 8.86 6.31 -1.48
N SER A 88 9.89 7.15 -1.59
CA SER A 88 10.15 8.22 -0.61
C SER A 88 9.05 9.28 -0.52
N ASN A 89 8.19 9.37 -1.54
CA ASN A 89 7.08 10.32 -1.60
C ASN A 89 5.79 9.77 -1.02
N LEU A 90 5.76 8.50 -0.60
CA LEU A 90 4.59 7.96 0.10
C LEU A 90 4.47 8.70 1.43
N ASP A 91 3.34 9.37 1.60
CA ASP A 91 3.04 10.22 2.75
C ASP A 91 1.96 9.59 3.64
N THR A 92 0.98 8.93 3.02
CA THR A 92 -0.14 8.31 3.71
C THR A 92 -0.24 6.82 3.39
N LEU A 93 -0.15 5.99 4.44
CA LEU A 93 -0.46 4.57 4.38
C LEU A 93 -1.65 4.26 5.30
N HIS A 94 -2.71 3.70 4.73
CA HIS A 94 -3.91 3.34 5.47
C HIS A 94 -4.28 1.88 5.23
N ILE A 95 -4.13 1.04 6.25
CA ILE A 95 -4.57 -0.36 6.23
C ILE A 95 -5.66 -0.53 7.28
N GLU A 96 -6.89 -0.81 6.84
CA GLU A 96 -8.06 -0.91 7.72
C GLU A 96 -8.79 -2.24 7.54
N GLY A 97 -9.37 -2.75 8.63
CA GLY A 97 -10.39 -3.78 8.54
C GLY A 97 -9.85 -5.08 7.98
N ALA A 98 -8.67 -5.49 8.46
CA ALA A 98 -8.04 -6.76 8.16
C ALA A 98 -7.89 -7.57 9.47
N PRO A 99 -8.93 -8.30 9.89
CA PRO A 99 -8.97 -8.95 11.20
C PRO A 99 -7.96 -10.11 11.32
N GLY A 100 -7.41 -10.61 10.22
CA GLY A 100 -6.35 -11.61 10.26
C GLY A 100 -4.98 -11.04 10.61
N LEU A 101 -4.81 -9.72 10.58
CA LEU A 101 -3.52 -9.06 10.74
C LEU A 101 -3.26 -8.75 12.21
N SER A 102 -2.31 -9.47 12.80
CA SER A 102 -2.00 -9.41 14.23
C SER A 102 -0.65 -8.81 14.60
N SER A 103 0.22 -8.57 13.62
CA SER A 103 1.55 -7.99 13.85
C SER A 103 2.02 -7.14 12.67
N VAL A 104 2.96 -6.24 12.96
CA VAL A 104 3.64 -5.40 11.96
C VAL A 104 5.12 -5.76 11.97
N PRO A 105 5.70 -6.23 10.85
CA PRO A 105 7.13 -6.51 10.76
C PRO A 105 7.99 -5.26 10.93
N LEU A 106 9.15 -5.40 11.59
CA LEU A 106 10.12 -4.31 11.77
C LEU A 106 10.62 -3.73 10.43
N SER A 107 10.74 -4.58 9.41
CA SER A 107 11.12 -4.17 8.04
C SER A 107 10.13 -3.18 7.40
N CYS A 108 8.86 -3.24 7.79
CA CYS A 108 7.83 -2.31 7.32
C CYS A 108 7.94 -0.98 8.06
N ILE A 109 8.10 -1.01 9.39
CA ILE A 109 8.27 0.20 10.21
C ILE A 109 9.48 1.00 9.74
N ASN A 110 10.61 0.33 9.48
CA ASN A 110 11.82 0.99 8.98
C ASN A 110 11.65 1.63 7.60
N ALA A 111 10.64 1.21 6.82
CA ALA A 111 10.35 1.77 5.50
C ALA A 111 9.35 2.94 5.55
N TRP A 112 8.67 3.15 6.68
CA TRP A 112 7.60 4.13 6.85
C TRP A 112 8.09 5.49 7.38
N THR A 113 9.39 5.75 7.29
CA THR A 113 10.00 6.98 7.83
C THR A 113 9.59 8.25 7.10
N SER A 114 9.00 8.16 5.90
CA SER A 114 8.48 9.31 5.15
C SER A 114 7.01 9.62 5.42
N LEU A 115 6.29 8.73 6.13
CA LEU A 115 4.86 8.88 6.32
C LEU A 115 4.53 10.01 7.29
N SER A 116 3.66 10.93 6.87
CA SER A 116 2.97 11.83 7.80
C SER A 116 1.77 11.15 8.44
N ILE A 117 1.15 10.19 7.75
CA ILE A 117 -0.04 9.48 8.22
C ILE A 117 0.15 7.97 8.08
N LEU A 118 0.19 7.30 9.24
CA LEU A 118 0.07 5.84 9.35
C LEU A 118 -1.24 5.50 10.06
N ALA A 119 -2.20 4.94 9.32
CA ALA A 119 -3.50 4.56 9.85
C ALA A 119 -3.68 3.04 9.79
N LEU A 120 -3.76 2.42 10.98
CA LEU A 120 -3.96 0.97 11.14
C LEU A 120 -5.23 0.61 11.94
N PRO A 121 -6.42 1.18 11.63
CA PRO A 121 -7.63 0.95 12.40
C PRO A 121 -8.25 -0.43 12.13
N THR A 122 -8.97 -0.96 13.13
CA THR A 122 -9.76 -2.19 13.00
C THR A 122 -8.92 -3.37 12.49
N LEU A 123 -7.71 -3.49 13.04
CA LEU A 123 -6.82 -4.65 12.92
C LEU A 123 -6.84 -5.43 14.24
N ASN A 124 -6.27 -6.63 14.26
CA ASN A 124 -6.13 -7.46 15.47
C ASN A 124 -4.71 -7.41 16.03
N LEU A 125 -4.04 -6.25 15.94
CA LEU A 125 -2.67 -6.07 16.44
C LEU A 125 -2.62 -6.40 17.94
N THR A 126 -1.79 -7.39 18.29
CA THR A 126 -1.60 -7.79 19.69
C THR A 126 -0.53 -6.96 20.38
N GLU A 127 0.39 -6.40 19.60
CA GLU A 127 1.53 -5.63 20.07
C GLU A 127 1.75 -4.45 19.13
N ILE A 128 2.17 -3.33 19.70
CA ILE A 128 2.67 -2.18 18.95
C ILE A 128 4.20 -2.19 19.13
N PRO A 129 4.99 -2.44 18.07
CA PRO A 129 6.43 -2.50 18.21
C PRO A 129 7.02 -1.16 18.65
N ASP A 130 7.97 -1.17 19.58
CA ASP A 130 8.65 0.05 20.08
C ASP A 130 9.24 0.90 18.95
N ALA A 131 9.66 0.28 17.85
CA ALA A 131 10.17 0.95 16.66
C ALA A 131 9.17 1.95 16.05
N ILE A 132 7.87 1.80 16.29
CA ILE A 132 6.86 2.77 15.82
C ILE A 132 7.05 4.14 16.47
N VAL A 133 7.60 4.17 17.70
CA VAL A 133 7.87 5.41 18.45
C VAL A 133 9.03 6.18 17.81
N ALA A 134 9.89 5.51 17.05
CA ALA A 134 10.97 6.13 16.31
C ALA A 134 10.53 6.71 14.96
N LEU A 135 9.28 6.50 14.53
CA LEU A 135 8.75 7.16 13.35
C LEU A 135 8.69 8.67 13.59
N PRO A 136 9.10 9.49 12.59
CA PRO A 136 9.05 10.93 12.75
C PRO A 136 7.60 11.36 12.95
N SER A 137 7.35 12.15 13.99
CA SER A 137 6.07 12.83 14.13
C SER A 137 5.93 13.82 12.97
N PRO A 138 4.78 13.90 12.28
CA PRO A 138 4.55 14.99 11.35
C PRO A 138 4.73 16.30 12.11
N LEU A 139 5.68 17.12 11.67
CA LEU A 139 6.04 18.37 12.33
C LEU A 139 4.78 19.23 12.50
N ARG A 140 4.59 19.71 13.73
CA ARG A 140 3.51 20.60 14.16
C ARG A 140 3.71 22.02 13.66
#